data_AF-A0A1Z9YAI1-F1
#
_entry.id   AF-A0A1Z9YAI1-F1
#
_cell.length_a   1.000
_cell.length_b   1.000
_cell.length_c   1.000
_cell.angle_alpha   90.00
_cell.angle_beta   90.00
_cell.angle_gamma   90.00
#
_symmetry.space_group_name_H-M   'P 1'
#
loop_
_entity.id
_entity.type
_entity.pdbx_description
1 polymer ?
#
loop_
_entity_poly.entity_id
_entity_poly.type
_entity_poly.pdbx_seq_one_letter_code
_entity_poly.pdbx_strand_id
1 'polypeptide(L)'
;MNRFSASLILSASILLVACGESAEAPAPAEGSANHNRLLDIRGGVTADTPEAPAEEMIDPSAQNIDPFRYGLGYNYEERNVLAGLLDQARERDGYLLRSLAVTADSLALVRPGKTATEYERALTCAVKADLLGRNGGIPVHRALNHSITLSKLAVTLTEDEIASEAFQTFQEEFVEFEETSTAHDRFLRNRELQAEENRLRTRHYLNYHLLRDQVREEVPEGQLQGDVTACLEMYGEDIAAIEAAEAEAEAEERG
;
A
#
# COMPACT_ATOMS: atom_id res chain seq x y z
N MET A 1 -17.13 -20.92 -46.96
CA MET A 1 -16.99 -19.87 -45.94
C MET A 1 -17.27 -20.52 -44.60
N ASN A 2 -16.22 -20.68 -43.80
CA ASN A 2 -16.19 -21.49 -42.59
C ASN A 2 -16.90 -20.78 -41.43
N ARG A 3 -17.86 -21.46 -40.80
CA ARG A 3 -18.16 -21.28 -39.38
C ARG A 3 -18.17 -22.68 -38.77
N PHE A 4 -17.03 -23.06 -38.21
CA PHE A 4 -16.95 -24.23 -37.36
C PHE A 4 -17.62 -23.89 -36.02
N SER A 5 -18.80 -24.46 -35.81
CA SER A 5 -19.32 -24.77 -34.48
C SER A 5 -18.76 -26.14 -34.08
N ALA A 6 -18.04 -26.19 -32.96
CA ALA A 6 -17.73 -27.41 -32.21
C ALA A 6 -17.37 -26.95 -30.79
N SER A 7 -18.30 -27.05 -29.85
CA SER A 7 -18.48 -28.19 -28.96
C SER A 7 -17.73 -27.99 -27.64
N LEU A 8 -18.51 -27.56 -26.65
CA LEU A 8 -18.32 -27.82 -25.23
C LEU A 8 -17.96 -29.30 -25.01
N ILE A 9 -16.75 -29.57 -24.55
CA ILE A 9 -16.44 -30.71 -23.68
C ILE A 9 -15.32 -30.25 -22.75
N LEU A 10 -15.62 -30.06 -21.47
CA LEU A 10 -14.66 -30.45 -20.44
C LEU A 10 -15.42 -31.14 -19.31
N SER A 11 -15.23 -32.44 -19.30
CA SER A 11 -15.82 -33.41 -18.40
C SER A 11 -15.41 -33.15 -16.96
N ALA A 12 -16.38 -33.34 -16.06
CA ALA A 12 -16.13 -33.57 -14.65
C ALA A 12 -15.29 -34.84 -14.46
N SER A 13 -14.22 -34.74 -13.67
CA SER A 13 -13.54 -35.87 -13.07
C SER A 13 -13.30 -35.57 -11.60
N ILE A 14 -14.25 -36.01 -10.79
CA ILE A 14 -14.08 -36.24 -9.35
C ILE A 14 -13.16 -37.45 -9.22
N LEU A 15 -12.05 -37.31 -8.51
CA LEU A 15 -11.33 -38.43 -7.91
C LEU A 15 -11.09 -38.12 -6.42
N LEU A 16 -11.89 -38.81 -5.61
CA LEU A 16 -11.66 -39.10 -4.20
C LEU A 16 -10.93 -40.45 -4.09
N VAL A 17 -10.34 -40.68 -2.91
CA VAL A 17 -9.74 -41.93 -2.35
C VAL A 17 -8.21 -42.02 -2.61
N ALA A 18 -7.34 -42.08 -1.60
CA ALA A 18 -7.39 -42.95 -0.43
C ALA A 18 -6.84 -42.34 0.89
N CYS A 19 -7.49 -42.76 1.99
CA CYS A 19 -7.03 -42.72 3.38
C CYS A 19 -6.04 -43.87 3.70
N GLY A 20 -5.24 -43.67 4.76
CA GLY A 20 -4.50 -44.69 5.53
C GLY A 20 -2.99 -44.47 5.42
N GLU A 21 -2.18 -44.33 6.47
CA GLU A 21 -2.26 -44.75 7.87
C GLU A 21 -1.41 -43.83 8.77
N SER A 22 -1.87 -43.72 10.02
CA SER A 22 -1.16 -43.42 11.27
C SER A 22 0.29 -42.90 11.25
N ALA A 23 0.48 -41.68 11.74
CA ALA A 23 1.65 -41.32 12.56
C ALA A 23 1.17 -40.43 13.72
N GLU A 24 1.53 -40.85 14.92
CA GLU A 24 1.10 -40.33 16.22
C GLU A 24 1.24 -38.80 16.36
N ALA A 25 0.18 -38.17 16.85
CA ALA A 25 0.31 -36.88 17.52
C ALA A 25 1.11 -37.10 18.82
N PRO A 26 2.23 -36.38 19.06
CA PRO A 26 2.92 -36.51 20.33
C PRO A 26 2.01 -36.02 21.45
N ALA A 27 1.79 -36.90 22.43
CA ALA A 27 1.05 -36.61 23.66
C ALA A 27 1.69 -35.44 24.43
N PRO A 28 0.89 -34.65 25.18
CA PRO A 28 1.40 -33.56 26.00
C PRO A 28 2.27 -34.13 27.12
N ALA A 29 3.51 -33.66 27.23
CA ALA A 29 4.34 -33.93 28.40
C ALA A 29 3.74 -33.19 29.60
N GLU A 30 3.03 -33.92 30.45
CA GLU A 30 2.69 -33.48 31.79
C GLU A 30 3.98 -33.36 32.64
N GLY A 31 4.14 -32.22 33.30
CA GLY A 31 4.94 -32.14 34.52
C GLY A 31 6.32 -31.49 34.41
N SER A 32 6.37 -30.15 34.35
CA SER A 32 7.29 -29.38 35.17
C SER A 32 6.80 -27.93 35.25
N ALA A 33 6.16 -27.61 36.38
CA ALA A 33 5.89 -26.24 36.75
C ALA A 33 7.22 -25.50 36.91
N ASN A 34 7.52 -24.55 36.03
CA ASN A 34 8.45 -23.48 36.33
C ASN A 34 8.00 -22.19 35.63
N HIS A 35 7.50 -21.28 36.45
CA HIS A 35 7.34 -19.87 36.14
C HIS A 35 8.70 -19.26 35.78
N ASN A 36 9.06 -19.22 34.51
CA ASN A 36 10.16 -18.39 34.04
C ASN A 36 9.61 -17.09 33.45
N ARG A 37 9.39 -16.15 34.37
CA ARG A 37 9.20 -14.72 34.12
C ARG A 37 10.44 -14.20 33.37
N LEU A 38 10.23 -13.20 32.50
CA LEU A 38 11.19 -12.44 31.68
C LEU A 38 12.34 -11.72 32.45
N LEU A 39 12.78 -12.22 33.60
CA LEU A 39 13.65 -11.52 34.54
C LEU A 39 15.10 -12.00 34.61
N ASP A 40 15.53 -12.94 33.76
CA ASP A 40 16.90 -13.49 33.87
C ASP A 40 17.67 -13.56 32.54
N ILE A 41 17.63 -12.48 31.75
CA ILE A 41 18.45 -12.34 30.53
C ILE A 41 19.82 -11.70 30.83
N ARG A 42 20.08 -11.27 32.08
CA ARG A 42 21.31 -10.52 32.41
C ARG A 42 22.50 -11.38 32.83
N GLY A 43 22.32 -12.69 33.05
CA GLY A 43 23.37 -13.59 33.57
C GLY A 43 24.17 -14.39 32.54
N GLY A 44 23.79 -14.36 31.25
CA GLY A 44 24.34 -15.28 30.24
C GLY A 44 25.25 -14.66 29.17
N VAL A 45 25.58 -13.36 29.24
CA VAL A 45 26.35 -12.68 28.19
C VAL A 45 27.85 -12.68 28.52
N THR A 46 28.42 -13.87 28.69
CA THR A 46 29.88 -14.07 28.62
C THR A 46 30.15 -15.54 28.28
N ALA A 47 30.03 -15.88 27.00
CA ALA A 47 30.66 -17.07 26.42
C ALA A 47 30.74 -16.86 24.90
N ASP A 48 31.97 -16.67 24.43
CA ASP A 48 32.45 -16.77 23.05
C ASP A 48 31.37 -16.74 21.96
N THR A 49 31.09 -15.53 21.45
CA THR A 49 30.31 -15.37 20.22
C THR A 49 31.13 -15.95 19.06
N PRO A 50 30.65 -16.99 18.35
CA PRO A 50 31.24 -17.34 17.07
C PRO A 50 31.10 -16.10 16.17
N GLU A 51 32.18 -15.72 15.50
CA GLU A 51 32.17 -14.66 14.50
C GLU A 51 31.13 -15.04 13.44
N ALA A 52 29.97 -14.38 13.50
CA ALA A 52 28.89 -14.63 12.56
C ALA A 52 29.40 -14.26 11.16
N PRO A 53 29.14 -15.09 10.13
CA PRO A 53 29.50 -14.72 8.78
C PRO A 53 28.84 -13.38 8.45
N ALA A 54 29.61 -12.46 7.87
CA ALA A 54 29.17 -11.14 7.44
C ALA A 54 28.26 -11.22 6.20
N GLU A 55 27.24 -12.07 6.24
CA GLU A 55 26.05 -11.86 5.44
C GLU A 55 25.26 -10.74 6.12
N GLU A 56 24.98 -9.68 5.38
CA GLU A 56 24.13 -8.58 5.82
C GLU A 56 22.76 -9.17 6.14
N MET A 57 22.53 -9.53 7.41
CA MET A 57 21.34 -10.24 7.84
C MET A 57 20.16 -9.26 7.80
N ILE A 58 19.43 -9.25 6.68
CA ILE A 58 18.22 -8.47 6.50
C ILE A 58 17.23 -8.86 7.59
N ASP A 59 16.65 -7.85 8.26
CA ASP A 59 15.64 -8.05 9.31
C ASP A 59 14.48 -8.89 8.75
N PRO A 60 14.13 -10.05 9.35
CA PRO A 60 13.03 -10.88 8.87
C PRO A 60 11.69 -10.15 8.83
N SER A 61 11.52 -9.10 9.64
CA SER A 61 10.33 -8.26 9.63
C SER A 61 10.22 -7.37 8.39
N ALA A 62 11.30 -7.19 7.61
CA ALA A 62 11.31 -6.39 6.39
C ALA A 62 10.34 -6.94 5.33
N GLN A 63 10.06 -8.25 5.35
CA GLN A 63 9.04 -8.86 4.49
C GLN A 63 7.63 -8.30 4.74
N ASN A 64 7.38 -7.81 5.95
CA ASN A 64 6.08 -7.32 6.42
C ASN A 64 5.86 -5.83 6.18
N ILE A 65 6.73 -5.11 5.45
CA ILE A 65 6.47 -3.72 5.08
C ILE A 65 5.26 -3.68 4.13
N ASP A 66 4.11 -3.26 4.64
CA ASP A 66 2.86 -3.17 3.89
C ASP A 66 2.07 -1.93 4.36
N PRO A 67 2.18 -0.78 3.68
CA PRO A 67 1.48 0.44 4.08
C PRO A 67 -0.04 0.29 4.02
N PHE A 68 -0.57 -0.55 3.13
CA PHE A 68 -2.01 -0.81 3.00
C PHE A 68 -2.55 -1.58 4.17
N ARG A 69 -1.75 -2.49 4.76
CA ARG A 69 -2.13 -3.22 5.96
C ARG A 69 -2.09 -2.37 7.22
N TYR A 70 -1.12 -1.46 7.35
CA TYR A 70 -0.83 -0.83 8.64
C TYR A 70 -1.15 0.66 8.76
N GLY A 71 -1.34 1.39 7.65
CA GLY A 71 -1.49 2.85 7.71
C GLY A 71 -2.47 3.50 6.74
N LEU A 72 -2.91 2.83 5.68
CA LEU A 72 -3.77 3.43 4.65
C LEU A 72 -5.26 3.06 4.77
N GLY A 73 -5.66 2.40 5.86
CA GLY A 73 -7.07 2.09 6.14
C GLY A 73 -7.70 1.11 5.14
N TYR A 74 -6.94 0.13 4.64
CA TYR A 74 -7.51 -0.98 3.86
C TYR A 74 -7.80 -2.12 4.82
N ASN A 75 -9.01 -2.67 4.77
CA ASN A 75 -9.33 -3.83 5.60
C ASN A 75 -8.79 -5.14 4.98
N TYR A 76 -8.84 -6.24 5.74
CA TYR A 76 -8.30 -7.52 5.28
C TYR A 76 -8.98 -8.06 4.01
N GLU A 77 -10.31 -7.98 3.94
CA GLU A 77 -11.09 -8.48 2.80
C GLU A 77 -10.81 -7.66 1.54
N GLU A 78 -10.75 -6.33 1.67
CA GLU A 78 -10.40 -5.40 0.60
C GLU A 78 -9.03 -5.74 0.02
N ARG A 79 -8.00 -5.91 0.87
CA ARG A 79 -6.65 -6.27 0.40
C ARG A 79 -6.61 -7.63 -0.29
N ASN A 80 -7.37 -8.61 0.17
CA ASN A 80 -7.43 -9.93 -0.49
C ASN A 80 -8.02 -9.84 -1.91
N VAL A 81 -9.11 -9.07 -2.08
CA VAL A 81 -9.70 -8.83 -3.40
C VAL A 81 -8.70 -8.10 -4.30
N LEU A 82 -8.05 -7.07 -3.77
CA LEU A 82 -7.07 -6.28 -4.51
C LEU A 82 -5.82 -7.08 -4.88
N ALA A 83 -5.36 -8.00 -4.05
CA ALA A 83 -4.27 -8.91 -4.38
C ALA A 83 -4.62 -9.80 -5.59
N GLY A 84 -5.84 -10.33 -5.65
CA GLY A 84 -6.31 -11.08 -6.81
C GLY A 84 -6.43 -10.23 -8.09
N LEU A 85 -6.73 -8.93 -7.98
CA LEU A 85 -6.70 -8.00 -9.11
C LEU A 85 -5.26 -7.64 -9.52
N LEU A 86 -4.35 -7.54 -8.56
CA LEU A 86 -2.93 -7.27 -8.79
C LEU A 86 -2.28 -8.40 -9.60
N ASP A 87 -2.58 -9.65 -9.28
CA ASP A 87 -2.04 -10.79 -10.03
C ASP A 87 -2.53 -10.76 -11.49
N GLN A 88 -3.81 -10.47 -11.72
CA GLN A 88 -4.34 -10.25 -13.08
C GLN A 88 -3.73 -9.04 -13.79
N ALA A 89 -3.38 -7.99 -13.05
CA ALA A 89 -2.75 -6.80 -13.60
C ALA A 89 -1.31 -7.07 -14.06
N ARG A 90 -0.56 -7.88 -13.30
CA ARG A 90 0.81 -8.29 -13.64
C ARG A 90 0.89 -9.13 -14.91
N GLU A 91 -0.14 -9.91 -15.20
CA GLU A 91 -0.22 -10.71 -16.44
C GLU A 91 -0.51 -9.87 -17.70
N ARG A 92 -0.84 -8.58 -17.55
CA ARG A 92 -1.22 -7.71 -18.66
C ARG A 92 -0.12 -6.70 -18.98
N ASP A 93 0.53 -6.88 -20.12
CA ASP A 93 1.56 -5.96 -20.60
C ASP A 93 1.10 -4.51 -20.62
N GLY A 94 1.93 -3.61 -20.08
CA GLY A 94 1.65 -2.17 -20.01
C GLY A 94 0.46 -1.79 -19.12
N TYR A 95 0.04 -2.65 -18.19
CA TYR A 95 -1.07 -2.34 -17.28
C TYR A 95 -0.79 -1.09 -16.44
N LEU A 96 0.42 -0.99 -15.86
CA LEU A 96 0.79 0.14 -15.01
C LEU A 96 0.60 1.48 -15.73
N LEU A 97 1.15 1.64 -16.94
CA LEU A 97 0.99 2.87 -17.73
C LEU A 97 -0.48 3.24 -17.96
N ARG A 98 -1.32 2.26 -18.31
CA ARG A 98 -2.76 2.48 -18.48
C ARG A 98 -3.45 2.84 -17.17
N SER A 99 -3.07 2.19 -16.07
CA SER A 99 -3.63 2.43 -14.75
C SER A 99 -3.27 3.84 -14.25
N LEU A 100 -2.02 4.29 -14.46
CA LEU A 100 -1.59 5.66 -14.18
C LEU A 100 -2.35 6.69 -15.02
N ALA A 101 -2.53 6.43 -16.33
CA ALA A 101 -3.28 7.34 -17.20
C ALA A 101 -4.73 7.52 -16.73
N VAL A 102 -5.43 6.44 -16.38
CA VAL A 102 -6.81 6.52 -15.88
C VAL A 102 -6.87 7.05 -14.43
N THR A 103 -5.81 6.89 -13.64
CA THR A 103 -5.71 7.56 -12.33
C THR A 103 -5.71 9.08 -12.47
N ALA A 104 -5.10 9.64 -13.53
CA ALA A 104 -5.13 11.08 -13.79
C ALA A 104 -6.57 11.61 -13.92
N ASP A 105 -7.44 10.86 -14.62
CA ASP A 105 -8.85 11.23 -14.81
C ASP A 105 -9.60 11.25 -13.46
N SER A 106 -9.36 10.27 -12.59
CA SER A 106 -9.99 10.27 -11.25
C SER A 106 -9.43 11.36 -10.36
N LEU A 107 -8.13 11.64 -10.39
CA LEU A 107 -7.54 12.73 -9.62
C LEU A 107 -8.18 14.08 -10.01
N ALA A 108 -8.36 14.35 -11.29
CA ALA A 108 -9.03 15.57 -11.75
C ALA A 108 -10.47 15.72 -11.19
N LEU A 109 -11.16 14.60 -10.93
CA LEU A 109 -12.53 14.62 -10.41
C LEU A 109 -12.59 14.71 -8.88
N VAL A 110 -11.78 13.92 -8.16
CA VAL A 110 -11.91 13.77 -6.70
C VAL A 110 -10.80 14.48 -5.92
N ARG A 111 -9.67 14.78 -6.55
CA ARG A 111 -8.54 15.54 -5.97
C ARG A 111 -8.10 16.66 -6.93
N PRO A 112 -9.00 17.58 -7.31
CA PRO A 112 -8.65 18.68 -8.20
C PRO A 112 -7.49 19.48 -7.58
N GLY A 113 -6.49 19.82 -8.39
CA GLY A 113 -5.22 20.39 -7.88
C GLY A 113 -4.09 19.36 -7.78
N LYS A 114 -4.38 18.06 -7.62
CA LYS A 114 -3.36 17.00 -7.67
C LYS A 114 -3.05 16.61 -9.10
N THR A 115 -1.82 16.84 -9.55
CA THR A 115 -1.42 16.39 -10.89
C THR A 115 -1.03 14.90 -10.90
N ALA A 116 -1.17 14.26 -12.07
CA ALA A 116 -0.70 12.89 -12.27
C ALA A 116 0.81 12.73 -11.98
N THR A 117 1.60 13.75 -12.32
CA THR A 117 3.04 13.79 -12.07
C THR A 117 3.35 13.83 -10.57
N GLU A 118 2.65 14.65 -9.79
CA GLU A 118 2.83 14.71 -8.33
C GLU A 118 2.42 13.40 -7.67
N TYR A 119 1.28 12.84 -8.07
CA TYR A 119 0.84 11.52 -7.62
C TYR A 119 1.91 10.46 -7.88
N GLU A 120 2.40 10.33 -9.12
CA GLU A 120 3.36 9.30 -9.49
C GLU A 120 4.69 9.50 -8.78
N ARG A 121 5.15 10.75 -8.64
CA ARG A 121 6.40 11.08 -7.94
C ARG A 121 6.32 10.73 -6.46
N ALA A 122 5.26 11.13 -5.76
CA ALA A 122 5.07 10.79 -4.35
C ALA A 122 4.93 9.28 -4.14
N LEU A 123 4.17 8.60 -5.02
CA LEU A 123 4.01 7.15 -4.96
C LEU A 123 5.32 6.39 -5.22
N THR A 124 6.13 6.88 -6.15
CA THR A 124 7.46 6.34 -6.43
C THR A 124 8.39 6.52 -5.22
N CYS A 125 8.34 7.68 -4.55
CA CYS A 125 9.07 7.92 -3.31
C CYS A 125 8.65 6.92 -2.21
N ALA A 126 7.35 6.67 -2.06
CA ALA A 126 6.82 5.70 -1.10
C ALA A 126 7.36 4.28 -1.38
N VAL A 127 7.36 3.88 -2.64
CA VAL A 127 7.88 2.58 -3.10
C VAL A 127 9.39 2.45 -2.85
N LYS A 128 10.17 3.51 -3.11
CA LYS A 128 11.62 3.50 -2.85
C LYS A 128 11.93 3.36 -1.36
N ALA A 129 11.13 3.98 -0.49
CA ALA A 129 11.26 3.80 0.96
C ALA A 129 10.95 2.36 1.41
N ASP A 130 9.92 1.72 0.83
CA ASP A 130 9.60 0.29 1.05
C ASP A 130 10.80 -0.58 0.68
N LEU A 131 11.30 -0.44 -0.57
CA LEU A 131 12.43 -1.22 -1.07
C LEU A 131 13.71 -1.01 -0.26
N LEU A 132 14.00 0.24 0.15
CA LEU A 132 15.17 0.53 0.98
C LEU A 132 15.10 -0.19 2.33
N GLY A 133 13.92 -0.25 2.96
CA GLY A 133 13.71 -1.02 4.19
C GLY A 133 13.81 -2.53 3.98
N ARG A 134 13.24 -3.04 2.88
CA ARG A 134 13.33 -4.46 2.48
C ARG A 134 14.77 -4.91 2.25
N ASN A 135 15.63 -4.01 1.81
CA ASN A 135 17.05 -4.27 1.56
C ASN A 135 17.92 -3.98 2.78
N GLY A 136 17.35 -3.60 3.93
CA GLY A 136 18.09 -3.33 5.16
C GLY A 136 18.81 -1.97 5.23
N GLY A 137 18.59 -1.08 4.25
CA GLY A 137 19.23 0.24 4.24
C GLY A 137 18.75 1.18 5.34
N ILE A 138 17.51 1.00 5.82
CA ILE A 138 16.95 1.71 6.98
C ILE A 138 16.12 0.75 7.86
N PRO A 139 15.90 1.07 9.14
CA PRO A 139 15.05 0.26 10.01
C PRO A 139 13.63 0.08 9.45
N VAL A 140 13.10 -1.15 9.56
CA VAL A 140 11.80 -1.57 8.99
C VAL A 140 10.64 -0.64 9.39
N HIS A 141 10.56 -0.24 10.65
CA HIS A 141 9.51 0.67 11.12
C HIS A 141 9.59 2.05 10.46
N ARG A 142 10.80 2.56 10.16
CA ARG A 142 10.99 3.84 9.47
C ARG A 142 10.60 3.71 8.00
N ALA A 143 11.02 2.65 7.34
CA ALA A 143 10.61 2.36 5.96
C ALA A 143 9.09 2.27 5.83
N LEU A 144 8.43 1.57 6.76
CA LEU A 144 6.98 1.48 6.81
C LEU A 144 6.35 2.87 7.00
N ASN A 145 6.83 3.67 7.95
CA ASN A 145 6.28 5.01 8.19
C ASN A 145 6.42 5.90 6.94
N HIS A 146 7.63 5.99 6.37
CA HIS A 146 7.85 6.77 5.15
C HIS A 146 6.99 6.28 3.98
N SER A 147 6.86 4.96 3.81
CA SER A 147 5.99 4.38 2.77
C SER A 147 4.53 4.75 2.98
N ILE A 148 4.04 4.76 4.22
CA ILE A 148 2.67 5.18 4.55
C ILE A 148 2.49 6.66 4.21
N THR A 149 3.33 7.54 4.77
CA THR A 149 3.13 8.99 4.65
C THR A 149 3.26 9.45 3.20
N LEU A 150 4.25 8.97 2.45
CA LEU A 150 4.42 9.32 1.04
C LEU A 150 3.31 8.72 0.15
N SER A 151 2.79 7.53 0.49
CA SER A 151 1.65 6.95 -0.23
C SER A 151 0.36 7.73 0.06
N LYS A 152 0.14 8.19 1.30
CA LYS A 152 -0.95 9.12 1.65
C LYS A 152 -0.81 10.42 0.86
N LEU A 153 0.38 11.03 0.88
CA LEU A 153 0.67 12.27 0.18
C LEU A 153 0.39 12.20 -1.33
N ALA A 154 0.57 11.03 -1.94
CA ALA A 154 0.24 10.84 -3.36
C ALA A 154 -1.23 11.13 -3.68
N VAL A 155 -2.16 10.95 -2.73
CA VAL A 155 -3.61 11.13 -2.92
C VAL A 155 -4.24 12.21 -2.03
N THR A 156 -3.45 12.82 -1.15
CA THR A 156 -3.86 13.96 -0.32
C THR A 156 -3.49 15.27 -1.02
N LEU A 157 -4.38 16.26 -0.95
CA LEU A 157 -4.10 17.60 -1.43
C LEU A 157 -3.24 18.35 -0.40
N THR A 158 -2.14 18.94 -0.84
CA THR A 158 -1.30 19.85 -0.03
C THR A 158 -1.96 21.24 0.09
N GLU A 159 -1.44 22.09 0.97
CA GLU A 159 -1.92 23.46 1.11
C GLU A 159 -1.82 24.24 -0.21
N ASP A 160 -0.71 24.08 -0.93
CA ASP A 160 -0.50 24.70 -2.24
C ASP A 160 -1.49 24.17 -3.29
N GLU A 161 -1.78 22.86 -3.28
CA GLU A 161 -2.74 22.24 -4.20
C GLU A 161 -4.17 22.73 -3.89
N ILE A 162 -4.53 22.95 -2.62
CA ILE A 162 -5.80 23.55 -2.19
C ILE A 162 -5.88 25.03 -2.58
N ALA A 163 -4.76 25.76 -2.50
CA ALA A 163 -4.68 27.17 -2.91
C ALA A 163 -4.66 27.35 -4.44
N SER A 164 -4.51 26.27 -5.21
CA SER A 164 -4.43 26.31 -6.66
C SER A 164 -5.72 26.80 -7.33
N GLU A 165 -5.59 27.52 -8.45
CA GLU A 165 -6.73 27.97 -9.27
C GLU A 165 -7.65 26.80 -9.68
N ALA A 166 -7.07 25.63 -9.96
CA ALA A 166 -7.82 24.43 -10.32
C ALA A 166 -8.73 23.96 -9.18
N PHE A 167 -8.24 23.94 -7.94
CA PHE A 167 -9.06 23.58 -6.78
C PHE A 167 -10.10 24.64 -6.47
N GLN A 168 -9.73 25.92 -6.51
CA GLN A 168 -10.66 27.03 -6.26
C GLN A 168 -11.82 27.04 -7.28
N THR A 169 -11.53 26.86 -8.57
CA THR A 169 -12.55 26.74 -9.63
C THR A 169 -13.48 25.57 -9.37
N PHE A 170 -12.93 24.39 -9.05
CA PHE A 170 -13.74 23.24 -8.69
C PHE A 170 -14.64 23.51 -7.49
N GLN A 171 -14.14 24.20 -6.46
CA GLN A 171 -14.90 24.53 -5.26
C GLN A 171 -16.07 25.46 -5.57
N GLU A 172 -15.86 26.49 -6.40
CA GLU A 172 -16.91 27.39 -6.86
C GLU A 172 -17.99 26.65 -7.65
N GLU A 173 -17.59 25.81 -8.62
CA GLU A 173 -18.52 24.98 -9.40
C GLU A 173 -19.27 23.97 -8.53
N PHE A 174 -18.62 23.43 -7.50
CA PHE A 174 -19.24 22.49 -6.57
C PHE A 174 -20.29 23.19 -5.70
N VAL A 175 -19.99 24.39 -5.18
CA VAL A 175 -20.93 25.19 -4.39
C VAL A 175 -22.12 25.62 -5.24
N GLU A 176 -21.89 26.14 -6.45
CA GLU A 176 -22.95 26.53 -7.37
C GLU A 176 -23.87 25.34 -7.69
N PHE A 177 -23.29 24.17 -7.95
CA PHE A 177 -24.06 22.95 -8.18
C PHE A 177 -24.92 22.57 -6.97
N GLU A 178 -24.35 22.61 -5.75
CA GLU A 178 -25.07 22.26 -4.54
C GLU A 178 -26.28 23.18 -4.29
N GLU A 179 -26.13 24.49 -4.55
CA GLU A 179 -27.17 25.51 -4.38
C GLU A 179 -28.27 25.43 -5.44
N THR A 180 -27.92 25.13 -6.69
CA THR A 180 -28.85 25.19 -7.84
C THR A 180 -29.51 23.87 -8.18
N SER A 181 -28.93 22.74 -7.76
CA SER A 181 -29.38 21.41 -8.18
C SER A 181 -30.51 20.85 -7.32
N THR A 182 -31.23 19.86 -7.87
CA THR A 182 -32.24 19.14 -7.08
C THR A 182 -31.58 18.16 -6.10
N ALA A 183 -32.33 17.71 -5.09
CA ALA A 183 -31.85 16.69 -4.16
C ALA A 183 -31.49 15.36 -4.88
N HIS A 184 -32.16 15.05 -5.99
CA HIS A 184 -31.85 13.86 -6.78
C HIS A 184 -30.50 13.99 -7.48
N ASP A 185 -30.21 15.15 -8.07
CA ASP A 185 -28.96 15.42 -8.77
C ASP A 185 -27.77 15.38 -7.82
N ARG A 186 -27.90 15.98 -6.63
CA ARG A 186 -26.89 15.89 -5.55
C ARG A 186 -26.63 14.45 -5.14
N PHE A 187 -27.67 13.64 -4.97
CA PHE A 187 -27.52 12.23 -4.65
C PHE A 187 -26.75 11.47 -5.74
N LEU A 188 -27.06 11.72 -7.02
CA LEU A 188 -26.37 11.09 -8.14
C LEU A 188 -24.90 11.52 -8.21
N ARG A 189 -24.60 12.82 -8.06
CA ARG A 189 -23.22 13.33 -8.06
C ARG A 189 -22.41 12.75 -6.89
N ASN A 190 -22.96 12.74 -5.68
CA ASN A 190 -22.27 12.15 -4.53
C ASN A 190 -21.99 10.67 -4.71
N ARG A 191 -22.93 9.93 -5.31
CA ARG A 191 -22.73 8.52 -5.65
C ARG A 191 -21.63 8.33 -6.69
N GLU A 192 -21.54 9.21 -7.68
CA GLU A 192 -20.49 9.19 -8.69
C GLU A 192 -19.11 9.50 -8.09
N LEU A 193 -19.00 10.55 -7.27
CA LEU A 193 -17.77 10.89 -6.57
C LEU A 193 -17.31 9.73 -5.67
N GLN A 194 -18.22 9.15 -4.90
CA GLN A 194 -17.90 7.99 -4.07
C GLN A 194 -17.46 6.77 -4.90
N ALA A 195 -18.06 6.55 -6.07
CA ALA A 195 -17.63 5.48 -6.97
C ALA A 195 -16.22 5.74 -7.52
N GLU A 196 -15.88 6.99 -7.83
CA GLU A 196 -14.54 7.35 -8.29
C GLU A 196 -13.48 7.33 -7.19
N GLU A 197 -13.82 7.69 -5.96
CA GLU A 197 -12.96 7.48 -4.79
C GLU A 197 -12.56 6.01 -4.63
N ASN A 198 -13.54 5.11 -4.74
CA ASN A 198 -13.29 3.67 -4.65
C ASN A 198 -12.42 3.15 -5.82
N ARG A 199 -12.61 3.70 -7.01
CA ARG A 199 -11.75 3.40 -8.17
C ARG A 199 -10.35 3.92 -7.96
N LEU A 200 -10.18 5.14 -7.45
CA LEU A 200 -8.89 5.73 -7.12
C LEU A 200 -8.16 4.91 -6.06
N ARG A 201 -8.85 4.49 -4.98
CA ARG A 201 -8.29 3.57 -3.96
C ARG A 201 -7.79 2.26 -4.58
N THR A 202 -8.63 1.62 -5.40
CA THR A 202 -8.26 0.39 -6.12
C THR A 202 -7.00 0.60 -6.97
N ARG A 203 -6.99 1.66 -7.79
CA ARG A 203 -5.84 1.95 -8.66
C ARG A 203 -4.60 2.34 -7.86
N HIS A 204 -4.74 3.03 -6.74
CA HIS A 204 -3.62 3.41 -5.88
C HIS A 204 -2.92 2.18 -5.30
N TYR A 205 -3.68 1.19 -4.82
CA TYR A 205 -3.14 -0.11 -4.42
C TYR A 205 -2.37 -0.80 -5.57
N LEU A 206 -3.00 -0.90 -6.74
CA LEU A 206 -2.41 -1.57 -7.90
C LEU A 206 -1.14 -0.85 -8.39
N ASN A 207 -1.21 0.47 -8.54
CA ASN A 207 -0.10 1.31 -8.99
C ASN A 207 1.07 1.22 -8.03
N TYR A 208 0.84 1.25 -6.70
CA TYR A 208 1.90 1.09 -5.72
C TYR A 208 2.68 -0.22 -5.93
N HIS A 209 1.97 -1.35 -6.01
CA HIS A 209 2.63 -2.64 -6.12
C HIS A 209 3.29 -2.86 -7.48
N LEU A 210 2.67 -2.40 -8.56
CA LEU A 210 3.24 -2.47 -9.90
C LEU A 210 4.47 -1.54 -10.04
N LEU A 211 4.42 -0.33 -9.48
CA LEU A 211 5.59 0.55 -9.41
C LEU A 211 6.70 -0.07 -8.57
N ARG A 212 6.36 -0.76 -7.47
CA ARG A 212 7.37 -1.50 -6.69
C ARG A 212 8.04 -2.60 -7.49
N ASP A 213 7.27 -3.36 -8.26
CA ASP A 213 7.84 -4.37 -9.14
C ASP A 213 8.78 -3.73 -10.18
N GLN A 214 8.37 -2.61 -10.80
CA GLN A 214 9.19 -1.87 -11.76
C GLN A 214 10.46 -1.25 -11.14
N VAL A 215 10.34 -0.51 -10.03
CA VAL A 215 11.47 0.15 -9.36
C VAL A 215 12.50 -0.87 -8.87
N ARG A 216 12.06 -2.04 -8.39
CA ARG A 216 12.95 -3.14 -8.00
C ARG A 216 13.80 -3.64 -9.18
N GLU A 217 13.26 -3.60 -10.39
CA GLU A 217 13.96 -4.05 -11.60
C GLU A 217 14.87 -2.96 -12.19
N GLU A 218 14.45 -1.68 -12.08
CA GLU A 218 15.10 -0.57 -12.79
C GLU A 218 16.11 0.21 -11.93
N VAL A 219 15.93 0.26 -10.61
CA VAL A 219 16.75 1.11 -9.72
C VAL A 219 17.78 0.27 -8.95
N PRO A 220 19.09 0.52 -9.14
CA PRO A 220 20.13 -0.16 -8.37
C PRO A 220 20.00 0.11 -6.87
N GLU A 221 20.24 -0.91 -6.04
CA GLU A 221 20.08 -0.82 -4.58
C GLU A 221 20.89 0.33 -3.96
N GLY A 222 22.12 0.56 -4.45
CA GLY A 222 22.98 1.65 -3.98
C GLY A 222 22.49 3.07 -4.25
N GLN A 223 21.44 3.24 -5.07
CA GLN A 223 20.82 4.54 -5.36
C GLN A 223 19.62 4.84 -4.44
N LEU A 224 18.99 3.81 -3.87
CA LEU A 224 17.75 3.95 -3.10
C LEU A 224 17.90 4.90 -1.89
N GLN A 225 19.02 4.83 -1.18
CA GLN A 225 19.26 5.70 -0.02
C GLN A 225 19.26 7.19 -0.40
N GLY A 226 19.96 7.53 -1.49
CA GLY A 226 20.04 8.91 -1.99
C GLY A 226 18.68 9.41 -2.47
N ASP A 227 17.97 8.56 -3.22
CA ASP A 227 16.64 8.88 -3.73
C ASP A 227 15.61 9.09 -2.62
N VAL A 228 15.58 8.22 -1.61
CA VAL A 228 14.68 8.36 -0.46
C VAL A 228 15.00 9.63 0.32
N THR A 229 16.28 9.96 0.49
CA THR A 229 16.68 11.21 1.15
C THR A 229 16.16 12.43 0.39
N ALA A 230 16.36 12.46 -0.93
CA ALA A 230 15.85 13.53 -1.78
C ALA A 230 14.31 13.63 -1.75
N CYS A 231 13.60 12.50 -1.70
CA CYS A 231 12.14 12.48 -1.53
C CYS A 231 11.70 13.10 -0.21
N LEU A 232 12.36 12.77 0.90
CA LEU A 232 12.03 13.30 2.22
C LEU A 232 12.37 14.79 2.35
N GLU A 233 13.44 15.24 1.70
CA GLU A 233 13.77 16.67 1.62
C GLU A 233 12.74 17.44 0.77
N MET A 234 12.33 16.87 -0.37
CA MET A 234 11.35 17.48 -1.27
C MET A 234 9.98 17.67 -0.62
N TYR A 235 9.51 16.66 0.13
CA TYR A 235 8.18 16.64 0.73
C TYR A 235 8.20 16.96 2.23
N GLY A 236 9.29 17.50 2.77
CA GLY A 236 9.47 17.66 4.21
C GLY A 236 8.37 18.49 4.88
N GLU A 237 7.94 19.58 4.24
CA GLU A 237 6.87 20.44 4.74
C GLU A 237 5.50 19.74 4.67
N ASP A 238 5.19 19.09 3.54
CA ASP A 238 3.93 18.36 3.35
C ASP A 238 3.80 17.16 4.31
N ILE A 239 4.90 16.44 4.53
CA ILE A 239 4.98 15.34 5.50
C ILE A 239 4.68 15.85 6.91
N ALA A 240 5.32 16.95 7.31
CA ALA A 240 5.09 17.54 8.62
C ALA A 240 3.64 18.01 8.81
N ALA A 241 3.02 18.57 7.77
CA ALA A 241 1.62 18.97 7.79
C ALA A 241 0.68 17.77 7.96
N ILE A 242 0.91 16.67 7.23
CA ILE A 242 0.12 15.43 7.36
C ILE A 242 0.26 14.85 8.77
N GLU A 243 1.48 14.74 9.30
CA GLU A 243 1.73 14.19 10.64
C GLU A 243 1.08 15.05 11.74
N ALA A 244 1.10 16.38 11.59
CA ALA A 244 0.44 17.29 12.52
C ALA A 244 -1.09 17.13 12.51
N ALA A 245 -1.70 17.04 11.32
CA ALA A 245 -3.14 16.83 11.18
C ALA A 245 -3.60 15.48 11.78
N GLU A 246 -2.80 14.43 11.62
CA GLU A 246 -3.09 13.12 12.22
C GLU A 246 -2.98 13.15 13.75
N ALA A 247 -1.97 13.84 14.28
CA ALA A 247 -1.82 14.00 15.73
C ALA A 247 -2.99 14.79 16.35
N GLU A 248 -3.51 15.79 15.65
CA GLU A 248 -4.70 16.55 16.06
C GLU A 248 -5.96 15.67 16.04
N ALA A 249 -6.20 14.94 14.95
CA ALA A 249 -7.34 14.02 14.83
C ALA A 249 -7.32 12.93 15.92
N GLU A 250 -6.15 12.34 16.22
CA GLU A 250 -6.02 11.37 17.32
C GLU A 250 -6.29 11.99 18.70
N ALA A 251 -5.94 13.26 18.90
CA ALA A 251 -6.21 13.95 20.16
C ALA A 251 -7.72 14.23 20.32
N GLU A 252 -8.41 14.57 19.24
CA GLU A 252 -9.86 14.78 19.24
C GLU A 252 -10.64 13.49 19.52
N GLU A 253 -10.24 12.35 18.93
CA GLU A 253 -10.89 11.05 19.17
C GLU A 253 -10.73 10.53 20.62
N ARG A 254 -9.71 11.01 21.35
CA ARG A 254 -9.41 10.60 22.73
C ARG A 254 -9.98 11.57 23.79
N GLY A 255 -10.54 12.71 23.36
CA GLY A 255 -11.17 13.73 24.21
C GLY A 255 -12.65 13.47 24.50
#